data_AF-A0A2H6BG38-F1
#
_entry.id   AF-A0A2H6BG38-F1
#
_cell.length_a   1.000
_cell.length_b   1.000
_cell.length_c   1.000
_cell.angle_alpha   90.00
_cell.angle_beta   90.00
_cell.angle_gamma   90.00
#
_symmetry.space_group_name_H-M   'P 1'
#
loop_
_entity.id
_entity.type
_entity.pdbx_description
1 polymer ?
#
loop_
_entity_poly.entity_id
_entity_poly.type
_entity_poly.pdbx_seq_one_letter_code
_entity_poly.pdbx_strand_id
1 'polypeptide(L)'
;MPAFRAHSAEEIERARTLYEETDVSPADIARLMGLGVNTFYRRVKDWGWRRRRLRVEESDAIAREALTSADPGIAAYGRAWEEDKRSSAERAEAAILGQIAAIEGLQLRAARAALDLIDSERAARTLWRLAQALNEVEKLRRADAAPRKGRAAGRASEPEVDVEAMREELARRIAAMRKMYEEGA
;
A
#
# COMPACT_ATOMS: atom_id res chain seq x y z
N MET A 1 -41.43 12.52 10.16
CA MET A 1 -41.54 11.54 9.07
C MET A 1 -42.05 12.29 7.84
N PRO A 2 -41.22 12.52 6.80
CA PRO A 2 -41.72 13.13 5.56
C PRO A 2 -42.76 12.20 4.91
N ALA A 3 -43.89 12.77 4.48
CA ALA A 3 -44.94 12.03 3.81
C ALA A 3 -44.39 11.40 2.52
N PHE A 4 -44.70 10.12 2.28
CA PHE A 4 -44.38 9.47 1.01
C PHE A 4 -45.20 10.13 -0.10
N ARG A 5 -44.58 11.03 -0.86
CA ARG A 5 -45.18 11.58 -2.07
C ARG A 5 -45.33 10.44 -3.09
N ALA A 6 -46.55 10.13 -3.46
CA ALA A 6 -46.81 9.25 -4.59
C ALA A 6 -46.41 10.00 -5.88
N HIS A 7 -45.61 9.36 -6.73
CA HIS A 7 -45.24 9.89 -8.04
C HIS A 7 -46.25 9.43 -9.08
N SER A 8 -46.64 10.31 -9.99
CA SER A 8 -47.52 9.92 -11.10
C SER A 8 -46.77 9.01 -12.08
N ALA A 9 -47.51 8.24 -12.89
CA ALA A 9 -46.89 7.40 -13.92
C ALA A 9 -46.07 8.24 -14.92
N GLU A 10 -46.54 9.44 -15.26
CA GLU A 10 -45.86 10.37 -16.16
C GLU A 10 -44.54 10.89 -15.58
N GLU A 11 -44.48 11.16 -14.26
CA GLU A 11 -43.26 11.58 -13.58
C GLU A 11 -42.21 10.45 -13.59
N ILE A 12 -42.65 9.20 -13.38
CA ILE A 12 -41.81 8.01 -13.40
C ILE A 12 -41.26 7.77 -14.80
N GLU A 13 -42.08 7.87 -15.85
CA GLU A 13 -41.66 7.69 -17.24
C GLU A 13 -40.66 8.77 -17.68
N ARG A 14 -40.93 10.05 -17.36
CA ARG A 14 -40.00 11.15 -17.65
C ARG A 14 -38.65 10.94 -16.96
N ALA A 15 -38.66 10.54 -15.69
CA ALA A 15 -37.45 10.25 -14.95
C ALA A 15 -36.70 9.02 -15.50
N ARG A 16 -37.44 8.04 -16.05
CA ARG A 16 -36.86 6.89 -16.75
C ARG A 16 -36.16 7.31 -18.03
N THR A 17 -36.78 8.11 -18.89
CA THR A 17 -36.16 8.64 -20.11
C THR A 17 -34.89 9.42 -19.78
N LEU A 18 -34.94 10.32 -18.79
CA LEU A 18 -33.76 11.04 -18.31
C LEU A 18 -32.68 10.09 -17.77
N TYR A 19 -33.08 9.01 -17.10
CA TYR A 19 -32.13 8.05 -16.56
C TYR A 19 -31.53 7.12 -17.63
N GLU A 20 -32.29 6.65 -18.61
CA GLU A 20 -31.82 5.64 -19.55
C GLU A 20 -31.20 6.25 -20.82
N GLU A 21 -31.68 7.41 -21.26
CA GLU A 21 -31.35 7.98 -22.57
C GLU A 21 -30.50 9.26 -22.51
N THR A 22 -30.36 9.88 -21.33
CA THR A 22 -29.61 11.14 -21.18
C THR A 22 -28.47 11.04 -20.17
N ASP A 23 -27.53 12.00 -20.24
CA ASP A 23 -26.40 12.09 -19.31
C ASP A 23 -26.69 12.95 -18.07
N VAL A 24 -27.97 13.20 -17.77
CA VAL A 24 -28.36 13.99 -16.60
C VAL A 24 -27.99 13.25 -15.32
N SER A 25 -27.26 13.90 -14.40
CA SER A 25 -26.82 13.28 -13.15
C SER A 25 -27.99 12.65 -12.38
N PRO A 26 -27.86 11.42 -11.86
CA PRO A 26 -28.86 10.80 -10.99
C PRO A 26 -29.25 11.65 -9.78
N ALA A 27 -28.36 12.54 -9.32
CA ALA A 27 -28.66 13.48 -8.24
C ALA A 27 -29.64 14.57 -8.65
N ASP A 28 -29.54 15.06 -9.88
CA ASP A 28 -30.45 16.08 -10.41
C ASP A 28 -31.83 15.50 -10.73
N ILE A 29 -31.87 14.27 -11.25
CA ILE A 29 -33.14 13.53 -11.44
C ILE A 29 -33.81 13.27 -10.08
N ALA A 30 -33.05 12.84 -9.08
CA ALA A 30 -33.57 12.65 -7.73
C ALA A 30 -34.14 13.96 -7.15
N ARG A 31 -33.43 15.08 -7.34
CA ARG A 31 -33.91 16.41 -6.92
C ARG A 31 -35.20 16.81 -7.63
N LEU A 32 -35.31 16.56 -8.94
CA LEU A 32 -36.51 16.82 -9.73
C LEU A 32 -37.72 16.02 -9.24
N MET A 33 -37.49 14.79 -8.77
CA MET A 33 -38.53 13.96 -8.15
C MET A 33 -38.74 14.27 -6.66
N GLY A 34 -37.96 15.16 -6.04
CA GLY A 34 -38.02 15.41 -4.59
C GLY A 34 -37.57 14.22 -3.75
N LEU A 35 -36.69 13.38 -4.27
CA LEU A 35 -36.14 12.19 -3.61
C LEU A 35 -34.68 12.41 -3.21
N GLY A 36 -34.24 11.72 -2.14
CA GLY A 36 -32.82 11.55 -1.87
C GLY A 36 -32.19 10.57 -2.87
N VAL A 37 -30.91 10.78 -3.22
CA VAL A 37 -30.18 10.00 -4.25
C VAL A 37 -30.22 8.49 -3.98
N ASN A 38 -30.01 8.06 -2.73
CA ASN A 38 -30.08 6.65 -2.35
C ASN A 38 -31.49 6.06 -2.52
N THR A 39 -32.52 6.86 -2.24
CA THR A 39 -33.91 6.46 -2.44
C THR A 39 -34.24 6.34 -3.92
N PHE A 40 -33.73 7.26 -4.75
CA PHE A 40 -33.86 7.18 -6.20
C PHE A 40 -33.25 5.87 -6.73
N TYR A 41 -32.01 5.50 -6.37
CA TYR A 41 -31.41 4.24 -6.83
C TYR A 41 -32.17 2.99 -6.40
N ARG A 42 -32.72 2.98 -5.18
CA ARG A 42 -33.59 1.90 -4.72
C ARG A 42 -34.87 1.82 -5.57
N ARG A 43 -35.50 2.95 -5.86
CA ARG A 43 -36.69 3.02 -6.73
C ARG A 43 -36.39 2.60 -8.17
N VAL A 44 -35.27 3.01 -8.75
CA VAL A 44 -34.78 2.57 -10.06
C VAL A 44 -34.70 1.04 -10.11
N LYS A 45 -34.19 0.41 -9.05
CA LYS A 45 -34.14 -1.06 -8.93
C LYS A 45 -35.54 -1.66 -8.81
N ASP A 46 -36.39 -1.11 -7.96
CA ASP A 46 -37.75 -1.61 -7.72
C ASP A 46 -38.64 -1.47 -8.98
N TRP A 47 -38.43 -0.41 -9.76
CA TRP A 47 -39.11 -0.17 -11.04
C TRP A 47 -38.52 -0.94 -12.22
N GLY A 48 -37.42 -1.69 -12.01
CA GLY A 48 -36.80 -2.52 -13.05
C GLY A 48 -36.20 -1.73 -14.21
N TRP A 49 -35.79 -0.48 -13.98
CA TRP A 49 -35.18 0.34 -15.04
C TRP A 49 -33.84 -0.25 -15.47
N ARG A 50 -33.52 -0.10 -16.75
CA ARG A 50 -32.25 -0.53 -17.31
C ARG A 50 -31.16 0.31 -16.66
N ARG A 51 -30.24 -0.33 -15.94
CA ARG A 51 -29.06 0.37 -15.40
C ARG A 51 -28.39 1.12 -16.55
N ARG A 52 -28.10 2.40 -16.35
CA ARG A 52 -27.13 3.08 -17.20
C ARG A 52 -25.92 2.17 -17.22
N ARG A 53 -25.61 1.62 -18.39
CA ARG A 53 -24.22 1.33 -18.67
C ARG A 53 -23.63 2.72 -18.56
N LEU A 54 -23.07 3.07 -17.39
CA LEU A 54 -22.00 4.05 -17.38
C LEU A 54 -21.18 3.64 -18.60
N ARG A 55 -20.79 4.61 -19.40
CA ARG A 55 -19.84 4.39 -20.48
C ARG A 55 -18.50 3.92 -19.89
N VAL A 56 -18.46 3.04 -18.89
CA VAL A 56 -17.33 2.25 -18.40
C VAL A 56 -16.62 1.66 -19.60
N GLU A 57 -17.31 1.20 -20.64
CA GLU A 57 -16.62 0.76 -21.86
C GLU A 57 -15.87 1.89 -22.57
N GLU A 58 -16.41 3.11 -22.62
CA GLU A 58 -15.77 4.29 -23.24
C GLU A 58 -14.73 4.94 -22.31
N SER A 59 -14.98 5.01 -20.99
CA SER A 59 -14.06 5.47 -19.96
C SER A 59 -12.92 4.47 -19.78
N ASP A 60 -13.18 3.17 -19.87
CA ASP A 60 -12.16 2.13 -19.89
C ASP A 60 -11.42 2.10 -21.24
N ALA A 61 -12.08 2.49 -22.34
CA ALA A 61 -11.41 2.67 -23.63
C ALA A 61 -10.50 3.89 -23.60
N ILE A 62 -10.96 5.04 -23.08
CA ILE A 62 -10.16 6.25 -22.86
C ILE A 62 -9.02 5.97 -21.87
N ALA A 63 -9.27 5.25 -20.78
CA ALA A 63 -8.25 4.87 -19.82
C ALA A 63 -7.23 3.90 -20.44
N ARG A 64 -7.67 2.91 -21.23
CA ARG A 64 -6.79 2.01 -21.97
C ARG A 64 -5.97 2.74 -23.03
N GLU A 65 -6.60 3.65 -23.77
CA GLU A 65 -5.97 4.50 -24.76
C GLU A 65 -4.93 5.42 -24.11
N ALA A 66 -5.24 6.02 -22.97
CA ALA A 66 -4.30 6.80 -22.16
C ALA A 66 -3.15 5.94 -21.59
N LEU A 67 -3.40 4.66 -21.29
CA LEU A 67 -2.36 3.70 -20.88
C LEU A 67 -1.46 3.25 -22.03
N THR A 68 -1.99 3.14 -23.26
CA THR A 68 -1.22 2.80 -24.47
C THR A 68 -0.57 4.01 -25.13
N SER A 69 -1.12 5.20 -24.91
CA SER A 69 -0.49 6.46 -25.27
C SER A 69 0.65 6.65 -24.30
N ALA A 70 1.85 6.23 -24.68
CA ALA A 70 3.06 6.43 -23.90
C ALA A 70 3.37 7.94 -23.83
N ASP A 71 2.61 8.69 -23.02
CA ASP A 71 2.88 10.09 -22.76
C ASP A 71 4.26 10.13 -22.07
N PRO A 72 5.27 10.69 -22.75
CA PRO A 72 6.62 10.74 -22.21
C PRO A 72 6.66 11.56 -20.90
N GLY A 73 5.72 12.48 -20.69
CA GLY A 73 5.55 13.25 -19.45
C GLY A 73 5.08 12.39 -18.27
N ILE A 74 4.08 11.53 -18.46
CA ILE A 74 3.62 10.61 -17.40
C ILE A 74 4.72 9.59 -17.06
N ALA A 75 5.40 9.05 -18.08
CA ALA A 75 6.50 8.13 -17.87
C ALA A 75 7.71 8.80 -17.17
N ALA A 76 8.01 10.06 -17.51
CA ALA A 76 9.05 10.85 -16.84
C ALA A 76 8.67 11.17 -15.40
N TYR A 77 7.42 11.53 -15.13
CA TYR A 77 6.91 11.77 -13.78
C TYR A 77 7.00 10.49 -12.93
N GLY A 78 6.59 9.34 -13.47
CA GLY A 78 6.73 8.05 -12.79
C GLY A 78 8.17 7.72 -12.43
N ARG A 79 9.13 7.93 -13.35
CA ARG A 79 10.56 7.73 -13.06
C ARG A 79 11.09 8.70 -12.00
N ALA A 80 10.71 9.98 -12.07
CA ALA A 80 11.13 10.99 -11.10
C ALA A 80 10.57 10.67 -9.69
N TRP A 81 9.33 10.20 -9.62
CA TRP A 81 8.71 9.77 -8.37
C TRP A 81 9.39 8.53 -7.77
N GLU A 82 9.70 7.52 -8.59
CA GLU A 82 10.45 6.33 -8.11
C GLU A 82 11.87 6.68 -7.67
N GLU A 83 12.53 7.63 -8.35
CA GLU A 83 13.86 8.11 -7.96
C GLU A 83 13.82 8.88 -6.63
N ASP A 84 12.84 9.77 -6.45
CA ASP A 84 12.62 10.49 -5.18
C ASP A 84 12.29 9.52 -4.02
N LYS A 85 11.51 8.48 -4.31
CA LYS A 85 11.21 7.42 -3.34
C LYS A 85 12.48 6.64 -2.95
N ARG A 86 13.31 6.25 -3.92
CA ARG A 86 14.61 5.58 -3.65
C ARG A 86 15.52 6.48 -2.82
N SER A 87 15.64 7.75 -3.21
CA SER A 87 16.41 8.76 -2.47
C SER A 87 15.90 8.95 -1.03
N SER A 88 14.59 8.87 -0.82
CA SER A 88 13.98 8.98 0.52
C SER A 88 14.29 7.76 1.39
N ALA A 89 14.27 6.54 0.83
CA ALA A 89 14.67 5.34 1.55
C ALA A 89 16.16 5.36 1.92
N GLU A 90 17.03 5.78 1.00
CA GLU A 90 18.47 5.93 1.25
C GLU A 90 18.77 6.98 2.33
N ARG A 91 18.07 8.13 2.31
CA ARG A 91 18.19 9.15 3.36
C ARG A 91 17.73 8.64 4.72
N ALA A 92 16.64 7.86 4.77
CA ALA A 92 16.16 7.27 6.01
C ALA A 92 17.17 6.26 6.57
N GLU A 93 17.73 5.39 5.72
CA GLU A 93 18.76 4.42 6.10
C GLU A 93 20.01 5.11 6.67
N ALA A 94 20.53 6.12 5.96
CA ALA A 94 21.68 6.90 6.42
C ALA A 94 21.42 7.60 7.77
N ALA A 95 20.22 8.16 7.96
CA ALA A 95 19.84 8.79 9.22
C ALA A 95 19.77 7.79 10.38
N ILE A 96 19.19 6.60 10.16
CA ILE A 96 19.09 5.56 11.19
C ILE A 96 20.48 5.03 11.54
N LEU A 97 21.33 4.75 10.56
CA LEU A 97 22.71 4.32 10.80
C LEU A 97 23.52 5.37 11.57
N GLY A 98 23.34 6.66 11.25
CA GLY A 98 23.94 7.75 12.01
C GLY A 98 23.50 7.79 13.47
N GLN A 99 22.21 7.52 13.74
CA GLN A 99 21.69 7.44 15.11
C GLN A 99 22.22 6.23 15.89
N ILE A 100 22.34 5.07 15.23
CA ILE A 100 22.94 3.87 15.84
C ILE A 100 24.39 4.18 16.25
N ALA A 101 25.21 4.70 15.33
CA ALA A 101 26.59 5.05 15.61
C ALA A 101 26.74 6.07 16.75
N ALA A 102 25.82 7.04 16.84
CA ALA A 102 25.81 8.01 17.94
C ALA A 102 25.51 7.35 19.30
N ILE A 103 24.55 6.43 19.35
CA ILE A 103 24.19 5.70 20.58
C ILE A 103 25.34 4.77 21.00
N GLU A 104 25.95 4.05 20.06
CA GLU A 104 27.11 3.19 20.33
C GLU A 104 28.29 4.01 20.86
N GLY A 105 28.56 5.18 20.27
CA GLY A 105 29.58 6.11 20.76
C GLY A 105 29.28 6.69 22.15
N LEU A 106 28.00 6.85 22.51
CA LEU A 106 27.59 7.19 23.88
C LEU A 106 27.82 6.02 24.83
N GLN A 107 27.43 4.79 24.45
CA GLN A 107 27.63 3.58 25.25
C GLN A 107 29.11 3.30 25.52
N LEU A 108 29.98 3.49 24.53
CA LEU A 108 31.42 3.30 24.71
C LEU A 108 32.02 4.31 25.71
N ARG A 109 31.57 5.57 25.66
CA ARG A 109 31.96 6.60 26.64
C ARG A 109 31.37 6.33 28.02
N ALA A 110 30.14 5.83 28.05
CA ALA A 110 29.41 5.48 29.27
C ALA A 110 30.01 4.30 30.02
N ALA A 111 30.40 3.25 29.31
CA ALA A 111 31.07 2.08 29.88
C ALA A 111 32.36 2.47 30.61
N ARG A 112 33.07 3.51 30.12
CA ARG A 112 34.26 4.07 30.78
C ARG A 112 33.92 4.90 32.03
N ALA A 113 32.71 5.43 32.12
CA ALA A 113 32.24 6.26 33.22
C ALA A 113 31.45 5.49 34.29
N ALA A 114 31.37 4.15 34.19
CA ALA A 114 30.58 3.28 35.07
C ALA A 114 29.10 3.69 35.18
N LEU A 115 28.47 3.95 34.02
CA LEU A 115 27.07 4.36 33.96
C LEU A 115 26.10 3.28 34.49
N ASP A 116 24.95 3.75 34.98
CA ASP A 116 23.93 2.98 35.69
C ASP A 116 23.18 2.00 34.75
N LEU A 117 22.71 0.89 35.30
CA LEU A 117 22.03 -0.20 34.56
C LEU A 117 20.83 0.34 33.76
N ILE A 118 20.16 1.36 34.29
CA ILE A 118 18.97 2.00 33.71
C ILE A 118 19.27 2.65 32.35
N ASP A 119 20.42 3.29 32.20
CA ASP A 119 20.81 3.96 30.94
C ASP A 119 21.23 2.93 29.88
N SER A 120 21.83 1.81 30.30
CA SER A 120 22.15 0.70 29.41
C SER A 120 20.88 0.07 28.80
N GLU A 121 19.83 -0.11 29.62
CA GLU A 121 18.56 -0.68 29.17
C GLU A 121 17.83 0.27 28.20
N ARG A 122 17.80 1.56 28.52
CA ARG A 122 17.19 2.56 27.64
C ARG A 122 17.90 2.63 26.28
N ALA A 123 19.23 2.56 26.28
CA ALA A 123 20.03 2.52 25.05
C ALA A 123 19.74 1.25 24.23
N ALA A 124 19.67 0.08 24.88
CA ALA A 124 19.33 -1.19 24.23
C ALA A 124 17.94 -1.17 23.58
N ARG A 125 16.92 -0.65 24.28
CA ARG A 125 15.56 -0.48 23.72
C ARG A 125 15.54 0.46 22.51
N THR A 126 16.36 1.50 22.54
CA THR A 126 16.47 2.47 21.43
C THR A 126 17.13 1.83 20.22
N LEU A 127 18.26 1.12 20.42
CA LEU A 127 18.93 0.37 19.36
C LEU A 127 18.02 -0.67 18.72
N TRP A 128 17.22 -1.39 19.52
CA TRP A 128 16.25 -2.36 19.00
C TRP A 128 15.21 -1.71 18.08
N ARG A 129 14.66 -0.53 18.45
CA ARG A 129 13.71 0.21 17.60
C ARG A 129 14.35 0.68 16.28
N LEU A 130 15.61 1.13 16.33
CA LEU A 130 16.36 1.52 15.13
C LEU A 130 16.64 0.33 14.21
N ALA A 131 17.00 -0.83 14.78
CA ALA A 131 17.17 -2.06 14.02
C ALA A 131 15.85 -2.53 13.38
N GLN A 132 14.72 -2.40 14.07
CA GLN A 132 13.40 -2.64 13.48
C GLN A 132 13.11 -1.69 12.31
N ALA A 133 13.40 -0.40 12.47
CA ALA A 133 13.22 0.58 11.40
C ALA A 133 14.05 0.22 10.15
N LEU A 134 15.30 -0.22 10.32
CA LEU A 134 16.13 -0.71 9.21
C LEU A 134 15.50 -1.93 8.51
N ASN A 135 15.01 -2.91 9.28
CA ASN A 135 14.32 -4.07 8.72
C ASN A 135 13.08 -3.69 7.90
N GLU A 136 12.32 -2.69 8.35
CA GLU A 136 11.17 -2.19 7.58
C GLU A 136 11.60 -1.49 6.29
N VAL A 137 12.66 -0.67 6.32
CA VAL A 137 13.23 -0.07 5.10
C VAL A 137 13.68 -1.15 4.12
N GLU A 138 14.34 -2.21 4.61
CA GLU A 138 14.78 -3.32 3.75
C GLU A 138 13.59 -4.10 3.16
N LYS A 139 12.54 -4.36 3.96
CA LYS A 139 11.30 -4.99 3.46
C LYS A 139 10.66 -4.16 2.35
N LEU A 140 10.61 -2.84 2.51
CA LEU A 140 10.10 -1.95 1.47
C LEU A 140 10.94 -2.02 0.19
N ARG A 141 12.28 -2.05 0.31
CA ARG A 141 13.18 -2.24 -0.85
C ARG A 141 12.94 -3.58 -1.55
N ARG A 142 12.75 -4.67 -0.79
CA ARG A 142 12.44 -6.00 -1.36
C ARG A 142 11.07 -6.02 -2.03
N ALA A 143 10.07 -5.36 -1.45
CA ALA A 143 8.74 -5.24 -2.03
C ALA A 143 8.75 -4.43 -3.34
N ASP A 144 9.58 -3.38 -3.42
CA ASP A 144 9.75 -2.58 -4.63
C ASP A 144 10.58 -3.31 -5.71
N ALA A 145 11.58 -4.10 -5.32
CA ALA A 145 12.41 -4.89 -6.23
C ALA A 145 11.71 -6.17 -6.73
N ALA A 146 10.73 -6.68 -5.99
CA ALA A 146 9.96 -7.83 -6.41
C ALA A 146 9.20 -7.49 -7.70
N PRO A 147 9.33 -8.29 -8.78
CA PRO A 147 8.55 -8.06 -9.98
C PRO A 147 7.08 -8.09 -9.60
N ARG A 148 6.36 -6.98 -9.83
CA ARG A 148 4.90 -6.92 -9.68
C ARG A 148 4.34 -8.01 -10.58
N LYS A 149 4.04 -9.18 -10.00
CA LYS A 149 3.41 -10.30 -10.71
C LYS A 149 2.07 -9.78 -11.22
N GLY A 150 2.09 -9.26 -12.44
CA GLY A 150 0.89 -9.01 -13.22
C GLY A 150 0.10 -10.29 -13.19
N ARG A 151 -1.19 -10.17 -12.86
CA ARG A 151 -2.15 -11.25 -12.77
C ARG A 151 -2.42 -11.81 -14.17
N ALA A 152 -1.41 -12.39 -14.81
CA ALA A 152 -1.47 -13.00 -16.11
C ALA A 152 -0.45 -14.14 -16.18
N ALA A 153 -0.99 -15.36 -16.25
CA ALA A 153 -0.39 -16.60 -16.70
C ALA A 153 0.84 -17.15 -15.94
N GLY A 154 0.66 -18.35 -15.37
CA GLY A 154 1.76 -19.23 -14.99
C GLY A 154 2.18 -19.08 -13.54
N ARG A 155 1.66 -19.97 -12.70
CA ARG A 155 2.18 -20.24 -11.36
C ARG A 155 3.59 -20.85 -11.52
N ALA A 156 4.59 -20.01 -11.80
CA ALA A 156 5.98 -20.42 -11.65
C ALA A 156 6.18 -20.71 -10.16
N SER A 157 6.43 -21.98 -9.86
CA SER A 157 6.68 -22.49 -8.52
C SER A 157 7.72 -21.60 -7.84
N GLU A 158 7.40 -21.09 -6.66
CA GLU A 158 8.43 -20.52 -5.80
C GLU A 158 9.52 -21.58 -5.62
N PRO A 159 10.82 -21.22 -5.70
CA PRO A 159 11.88 -22.16 -5.36
C PRO A 159 11.64 -22.58 -3.92
N GLU A 160 11.40 -23.87 -3.71
CA GLU A 160 11.22 -24.45 -2.39
C GLU A 160 12.49 -24.18 -1.61
N VAL A 161 12.39 -23.28 -0.62
CA VAL A 161 13.52 -22.97 0.25
C VAL A 161 13.75 -24.20 1.11
N ASP A 162 14.89 -24.86 0.91
CA ASP A 162 15.29 -26.03 1.69
C ASP A 162 15.56 -25.61 3.15
N VAL A 163 14.53 -25.75 3.98
CA VAL A 163 14.54 -25.40 5.39
C VAL A 163 15.58 -26.24 6.14
N GLU A 164 15.89 -27.44 5.68
CA GLU A 164 16.84 -28.33 6.33
C GLU A 164 18.28 -27.89 6.06
N ALA A 165 18.59 -27.51 4.81
CA ALA A 165 19.87 -26.88 4.48
C ALA A 165 20.11 -25.59 5.29
N MET A 166 19.05 -24.81 5.53
CA MET A 166 19.13 -23.60 6.34
C MET A 166 19.38 -23.91 7.83
N ARG A 167 18.79 -24.99 8.35
CA ARG A 167 19.03 -25.47 9.73
C ARG A 167 20.45 -25.98 9.92
N GLU A 168 20.97 -26.73 8.96
CA GLU A 168 22.35 -27.24 8.99
C GLU A 168 23.39 -26.12 8.96
N GLU A 169 23.16 -25.08 8.14
CA GLU A 169 24.03 -23.90 8.11
C GLU A 169 24.00 -23.12 9.44
N LEU A 170 22.81 -22.98 10.03
CA LEU A 170 22.67 -22.33 11.33
C LEU A 170 23.38 -23.12 12.45
N ALA A 171 23.20 -24.43 12.47
CA ALA A 171 23.85 -25.32 13.44
C ALA A 171 25.38 -25.24 13.32
N ARG A 172 25.92 -25.23 12.09
CA ARG A 172 27.35 -25.05 11.83
C ARG A 172 27.88 -23.71 12.35
N ARG A 173 27.17 -22.60 12.11
CA ARG A 173 27.58 -21.28 12.61
C ARG A 173 27.57 -21.19 14.13
N ILE A 174 26.56 -21.75 14.80
CA ILE A 174 26.48 -21.78 16.27
C ILE A 174 27.65 -22.60 16.84
N ALA A 175 27.95 -23.77 16.26
CA ALA A 175 29.08 -24.59 16.69
C ALA A 175 30.43 -23.86 16.51
N ALA A 176 30.61 -23.14 15.39
CA ALA A 176 31.81 -22.36 15.14
C ALA A 176 31.99 -21.21 16.15
N MET A 177 30.92 -20.46 16.43
CA MET A 177 30.97 -19.40 17.44
C MET A 177 31.30 -19.95 18.82
N ARG A 178 30.66 -21.07 19.22
CA ARG A 178 30.94 -21.71 20.50
C ARG A 178 32.41 -22.13 20.63
N LYS A 179 32.97 -22.72 19.58
CA LYS A 179 34.38 -23.11 19.54
C LYS A 179 35.31 -21.91 19.68
N MET A 180 35.01 -20.79 19.02
CA MET A 180 35.80 -19.55 19.17
C MET A 180 35.78 -18.99 20.60
N TYR A 181 34.67 -19.12 21.33
CA TYR A 181 34.60 -18.71 22.73
C TYR A 181 35.33 -19.67 23.69
N GLU A 182 35.34 -20.96 23.39
CA GLU A 182 36.04 -21.98 24.19
C GLU A 182 37.57 -21.96 23.96
N GLU A 183 38.04 -21.55 22.78
CA GLU A 183 39.48 -21.45 22.45
C GLU A 183 40.08 -20.07 22.75
N GLY A 184 39.24 -19.05 22.94
CA GLY A 184 39.65 -17.66 23.22
C GLY A 184 39.59 -17.25 24.71
N ALA A 185 39.23 -18.18 25.60
CA ALA A 185 39.17 -18.01 27.06
C ALA A 185 40.29 -18.83 27.74
#